data_AF-A0A0C3DKN5-F1
#
_entry.id   AF-A0A0C3DKN5-F1
#
_cell.length_a   1.000
_cell.length_b   1.000
_cell.length_c   1.000
_cell.angle_alpha   90.00
_cell.angle_beta   90.00
_cell.angle_gamma   90.00
#
_symmetry.space_group_name_H-M   'P 1'
#
loop_
_entity.id
_entity.type
_entity.pdbx_description
1 polymer ?
#
loop_
_entity_poly.entity_id
_entity_poly.type
_entity_poly.pdbx_seq_one_letter_code
_entity_poly.pdbx_strand_id
1 'polypeptide(L)'
;MDLSVEVAPMPTLSSMSVLFITYLSVLFGMREVMKSRVPSSKVAMAFRIYDLFISMASLSIAVLLGMEGWSILNRLGVYGAICSEEAFTPGLELVLKLNLYLTCYQLLDTVFLVLLQKSITVFHIYHHITVILIAFIELEGRVTVYWVAIFFASGFHSITYFICFLGIAGSKPWWLRYIKSLNLLCQKMILMCSAFAAYNYFADTHLPQLPHIGSCAGTDTGAIVGIGITVSYVFFPDFMPFGRLPG
;
A
#
# COMPACT_ATOMS: atom_id res chain seq x y z
N MET A 1 20.92 -21.76 -1.08
CA MET A 1 20.13 -21.57 -2.32
C MET A 1 19.83 -20.08 -2.37
N ASP A 2 20.86 -19.29 -2.65
CA ASP A 2 20.90 -17.83 -2.53
C ASP A 2 20.39 -17.17 -3.81
N LEU A 3 19.15 -17.47 -4.17
CA LEU A 3 18.53 -17.03 -5.42
C LEU A 3 17.51 -15.88 -5.22
N SER A 4 17.42 -15.26 -4.05
CA SER A 4 16.21 -14.52 -3.65
C SER A 4 16.34 -13.00 -3.48
N VAL A 5 17.52 -12.39 -3.52
CA VAL A 5 17.66 -10.92 -3.30
C VAL A 5 18.10 -10.16 -4.55
N GLU A 6 18.84 -10.80 -5.46
CA GLU A 6 19.33 -10.19 -6.71
C GLU A 6 18.27 -10.09 -7.82
N VAL A 7 17.19 -10.87 -7.74
CA VAL A 7 16.19 -10.99 -8.83
C VAL A 7 15.31 -9.74 -8.96
N ALA A 8 15.26 -8.89 -7.93
CA ALA A 8 14.43 -7.69 -7.87
C ALA A 8 15.26 -6.49 -7.39
N PRO A 9 15.82 -5.66 -8.31
CA PRO A 9 16.65 -4.53 -7.92
C PRO A 9 15.81 -3.43 -7.25
N MET A 10 16.30 -2.86 -6.15
CA MET A 10 15.63 -1.71 -5.54
C MET A 10 15.53 -0.57 -6.57
N PRO A 11 14.35 0.05 -6.75
CA PRO A 11 14.24 1.22 -7.60
C PRO A 11 15.14 2.34 -7.09
N THR A 12 15.70 3.16 -7.98
CA THR A 12 16.50 4.32 -7.56
C THR A 12 15.62 5.56 -7.37
N LEU A 13 16.09 6.54 -6.60
CA LEU A 13 15.40 7.83 -6.45
C LEU A 13 15.17 8.52 -7.80
N SER A 14 16.12 8.40 -8.73
CA SER A 14 15.98 8.90 -10.10
C SER A 14 14.84 8.20 -10.84
N SER A 15 14.76 6.87 -10.76
CA SER A 15 13.67 6.10 -11.37
C SER A 15 12.31 6.46 -10.77
N MET A 16 12.22 6.67 -9.46
CA MET A 16 10.97 7.10 -8.80
C MET A 16 10.55 8.51 -9.24
N SER A 17 11.51 9.43 -9.36
CA SER A 17 11.25 10.79 -9.83
C SER A 17 10.73 10.79 -11.27
N VAL A 18 11.37 10.03 -12.16
CA VAL A 18 10.91 9.85 -13.54
C VAL A 18 9.51 9.23 -13.58
N LEU A 19 9.24 8.23 -12.75
CA LEU A 19 7.92 7.60 -12.65
C LEU A 19 6.84 8.62 -12.27
N PHE A 20 7.05 9.43 -11.23
CA PHE A 20 6.07 10.42 -10.78
C PHE A 20 5.85 11.54 -11.80
N ILE A 21 6.92 12.07 -12.41
CA ILE A 21 6.80 13.08 -13.47
C ILE A 21 6.03 12.51 -14.66
N THR A 22 6.35 11.29 -15.08
CA THR A 22 5.66 10.61 -16.18
C THR A 22 4.19 10.38 -15.85
N TYR A 23 3.90 9.86 -14.65
CA TYR A 23 2.55 9.62 -14.16
C TYR A 23 1.70 10.89 -14.18
N LEU A 24 2.19 12.00 -13.61
CA LEU A 24 1.46 13.27 -13.59
C LEU A 24 1.27 13.83 -15.01
N SER A 25 2.29 13.76 -15.85
CA SER A 25 2.22 14.23 -17.24
C SER A 25 1.17 13.46 -18.04
N VAL A 26 1.17 12.12 -17.92
CA VAL A 26 0.18 11.24 -18.56
C VAL A 26 -1.22 11.53 -18.02
N LEU A 27 -1.37 11.64 -16.70
CA LEU A 27 -2.67 11.89 -16.07
C LEU A 27 -3.31 13.21 -16.56
N PHE A 28 -2.57 14.32 -16.50
CA PHE A 28 -3.09 15.62 -16.92
C PHE A 28 -3.27 15.70 -18.44
N GLY A 29 -2.35 15.14 -19.23
CA GLY A 29 -2.46 15.08 -20.68
C GLY A 29 -3.66 14.27 -21.15
N MET A 30 -3.87 13.08 -20.58
CA MET A 30 -5.00 12.22 -20.94
C MET A 30 -6.35 12.84 -20.53
N ARG A 31 -6.42 13.51 -19.37
CA ARG A 31 -7.65 14.21 -18.95
C ARG A 31 -8.10 15.25 -19.97
N GLU A 32 -7.16 15.96 -20.59
CA GLU A 32 -7.50 16.96 -21.62
C GLU A 32 -8.01 16.30 -22.91
N VAL A 33 -7.32 15.25 -23.36
CA VAL A 33 -7.66 14.51 -24.59
C VAL A 33 -9.00 13.77 -24.47
N MET A 34 -9.37 13.35 -23.25
CA MET A 34 -10.51 12.46 -23.01
C MET A 34 -11.84 13.20 -22.74
N LYS A 35 -11.85 14.55 -22.74
CA LYS A 35 -13.07 15.35 -22.47
C LYS A 35 -14.22 15.09 -23.45
N SER A 36 -13.92 14.68 -24.69
CA SER A 36 -14.90 14.59 -25.78
C SER A 36 -15.13 13.17 -26.32
N ARG A 37 -14.58 12.12 -25.68
CA ARG A 37 -14.68 10.75 -26.19
C ARG A 37 -15.59 9.87 -25.33
N VAL A 38 -16.29 8.93 -25.96
CA VAL A 38 -17.12 7.94 -25.25
C VAL A 38 -16.25 6.74 -24.84
N PRO A 39 -16.39 6.22 -23.60
CA PRO A 39 -15.63 5.06 -23.17
C PRO A 39 -16.01 3.80 -23.96
N SER A 40 -15.00 3.06 -24.42
CA SER A 40 -15.18 1.83 -25.20
C SER A 40 -15.43 0.62 -24.31
N SER A 41 -16.33 -0.28 -24.74
CA SER A 41 -16.59 -1.56 -24.05
C SER A 41 -15.33 -2.42 -23.92
N LYS A 42 -14.39 -2.29 -24.87
CA LYS A 42 -13.09 -2.99 -24.82
C LYS A 42 -12.22 -2.49 -23.66
N VAL A 43 -12.23 -1.18 -23.40
CA VAL A 43 -11.49 -0.59 -22.27
C VAL A 43 -12.08 -1.07 -20.95
N ALA A 44 -13.41 -1.12 -20.84
CA ALA A 44 -14.08 -1.63 -19.64
C ALA A 44 -13.75 -3.11 -19.38
N MET A 45 -13.65 -3.94 -20.44
CA MET A 45 -13.23 -5.33 -20.31
C MET A 45 -11.76 -5.45 -19.89
N ALA A 46 -10.87 -4.65 -20.48
CA ALA A 46 -9.46 -4.60 -20.10
C ALA A 46 -9.29 -4.19 -18.63
N PHE A 47 -10.05 -3.21 -18.17
CA PHE A 47 -10.01 -2.76 -16.78
C PHE A 47 -10.48 -3.86 -15.80
N ARG A 48 -11.52 -4.64 -16.15
CA ARG A 48 -11.91 -5.80 -15.33
C ARG A 48 -10.81 -6.87 -15.24
N ILE A 49 -10.14 -7.18 -16.35
CA ILE A 49 -9.04 -8.14 -16.34
C ILE A 49 -7.88 -7.63 -15.48
N TYR A 50 -7.60 -6.34 -15.59
CA TYR A 50 -6.63 -5.65 -14.75
C TYR A 50 -6.99 -5.75 -13.26
N ASP A 51 -8.24 -5.44 -12.89
CA ASP A 51 -8.71 -5.56 -11.50
C ASP A 51 -8.54 -6.99 -10.96
N LEU A 52 -8.87 -8.01 -11.76
CA LEU A 52 -8.67 -9.40 -11.38
C LEU A 52 -7.18 -9.72 -11.14
N PHE A 53 -6.30 -9.24 -12.02
CA PHE A 53 -4.86 -9.42 -11.85
C PHE A 53 -4.35 -8.77 -10.55
N ILE A 54 -4.72 -7.51 -10.29
CA ILE A 54 -4.32 -6.81 -9.05
C ILE A 54 -4.86 -7.54 -7.83
N SER A 55 -6.11 -8.00 -7.87
CA SER A 55 -6.72 -8.78 -6.79
C SER A 55 -5.91 -10.03 -6.47
N MET A 56 -5.59 -10.85 -7.48
CA MET A 56 -4.83 -12.09 -7.31
C MET A 56 -3.39 -11.83 -6.85
N ALA A 57 -2.71 -10.83 -7.42
CA ALA A 57 -1.36 -10.46 -7.01
C ALA A 57 -1.32 -9.97 -5.56
N SER A 58 -2.28 -9.13 -5.15
CA SER A 58 -2.40 -8.63 -3.78
C SER A 58 -2.70 -9.75 -2.79
N LEU A 59 -3.55 -10.72 -3.18
CA LEU A 59 -3.83 -11.91 -2.37
C LEU A 59 -2.56 -12.76 -2.16
N SER A 60 -1.81 -13.01 -3.24
CA SER A 60 -0.55 -13.77 -3.16
C SER A 60 0.46 -13.10 -2.23
N ILE A 61 0.62 -11.78 -2.33
CA ILE A 61 1.49 -11.01 -1.41
C ILE A 61 1.00 -11.13 0.03
N ALA A 62 -0.30 -10.97 0.29
CA ALA A 62 -0.85 -11.07 1.63
C ALA A 62 -0.64 -12.46 2.24
N VAL A 63 -0.80 -13.53 1.45
CA VAL A 63 -0.54 -14.91 1.90
C VAL A 63 0.95 -15.11 2.20
N LEU A 64 1.85 -14.67 1.32
CA LEU A 64 3.29 -14.80 1.52
C LEU A 64 3.76 -14.01 2.76
N LEU A 65 3.29 -12.78 2.94
CA LEU A 65 3.56 -12.00 4.15
C LEU A 65 2.96 -12.63 5.40
N GLY A 66 1.79 -13.25 5.31
CA GLY A 66 1.20 -14.00 6.42
C GLY A 66 2.05 -15.20 6.82
N MET A 67 2.62 -15.93 5.86
CA MET A 67 3.52 -17.06 6.11
C MET A 67 4.84 -16.62 6.75
N GLU A 68 5.50 -15.60 6.17
CA GLU A 68 6.73 -15.03 6.74
C GLU A 68 6.48 -14.43 8.13
N GLY A 69 5.43 -13.63 8.27
CA GLY A 69 5.03 -13.01 9.53
C GLY A 69 4.73 -14.05 10.62
N TRP A 70 4.06 -15.15 10.28
CA TRP A 70 3.84 -16.26 11.21
C TRP A 70 5.14 -16.93 11.66
N SER A 71 6.08 -17.15 10.74
CA SER A 71 7.41 -17.68 11.05
C SER A 71 8.19 -16.75 11.99
N ILE A 72 8.20 -15.45 11.70
CA ILE A 72 8.87 -14.42 12.50
C ILE A 72 8.26 -14.34 13.90
N LEU A 73 6.93 -14.32 14.01
CA LEU A 73 6.21 -14.26 15.29
C LEU A 73 6.56 -15.46 16.20
N ASN A 74 6.66 -16.66 15.63
CA ASN A 74 7.02 -17.86 16.40
C ASN A 74 8.48 -17.85 16.87
N ARG A 75 9.39 -17.23 16.11
CA ARG A 75 10.82 -17.16 16.44
C ARG A 75 11.16 -16.02 17.40
N LEU A 76 10.59 -14.84 17.20
CA LEU A 76 11.00 -13.60 17.85
C LEU A 76 9.94 -13.01 18.79
N GLY A 77 8.74 -13.60 18.82
CA GLY A 77 7.58 -13.04 19.50
C GLY A 77 7.05 -11.76 18.84
N VAL A 78 6.02 -11.17 19.44
CA VAL A 78 5.32 -10.00 18.88
C VAL A 78 6.24 -8.77 18.80
N TYR A 79 6.97 -8.47 19.88
CA TYR A 79 7.91 -7.34 19.88
C TYR A 79 9.00 -7.51 18.84
N GLY A 80 9.62 -8.69 18.80
CA GLY A 80 10.67 -8.99 17.83
C GLY A 80 10.17 -8.94 16.39
N ALA A 81 8.95 -9.39 16.11
CA ALA A 81 8.36 -9.30 14.77
C ALA A 81 8.12 -7.86 14.28
N ILE A 82 7.97 -6.90 15.20
CA ILE A 82 7.73 -5.50 14.88
C ILE A 82 9.04 -4.71 14.86
N CYS A 83 9.98 -5.01 15.75
CA CYS A 83 11.12 -4.15 16.07
C CYS A 83 12.50 -4.78 15.87
N SER A 84 12.64 -6.11 15.83
CA SER A 84 13.97 -6.73 15.70
C SER A 84 14.46 -6.70 14.26
N GLU A 85 15.72 -6.31 14.04
CA GLU A 85 16.36 -6.41 12.71
C GLU A 85 16.33 -7.83 12.14
N GLU A 86 16.34 -8.86 13.00
CA GLU A 86 16.24 -10.27 12.60
C GLU A 86 14.89 -10.59 11.94
N ALA A 87 13.84 -9.80 12.19
CA ALA A 87 12.56 -9.94 11.51
C ALA A 87 12.65 -9.60 10.01
N PHE A 88 13.64 -8.79 9.59
CA PHE A 88 13.82 -8.42 8.19
C PHE A 88 14.55 -9.52 7.41
N THR A 89 13.86 -10.65 7.21
CA THR A 89 14.40 -11.80 6.48
C THR A 89 14.56 -11.50 4.98
N PRO A 90 15.45 -12.20 4.26
CA PRO A 90 15.55 -12.09 2.80
C PRO A 90 14.24 -12.44 2.08
N GLY A 91 13.46 -13.38 2.62
CA GLY A 91 12.14 -13.75 2.09
C GLY A 91 11.13 -12.61 2.23
N LEU A 92 11.07 -12.00 3.41
CA LEU A 92 10.25 -10.82 3.66
C LEU A 92 10.64 -9.67 2.73
N GLU A 93 11.93 -9.38 2.60
CA GLU A 93 12.45 -8.33 1.71
C GLU A 93 12.01 -8.54 0.26
N LEU A 94 12.10 -9.78 -0.26
CA LEU A 94 11.66 -10.10 -1.62
C LEU A 94 10.16 -9.82 -1.80
N VAL A 95 9.32 -10.26 -0.86
CA VAL A 95 7.87 -10.05 -0.94
C VAL A 95 7.51 -8.57 -0.88
N LEU A 96 8.21 -7.78 -0.05
CA LEU A 96 8.03 -6.34 0.03
C LEU A 96 8.48 -5.61 -1.24
N LYS A 97 9.58 -6.04 -1.88
CA LYS A 97 10.00 -5.53 -3.20
C LYS A 97 8.96 -5.84 -4.29
N LEU A 98 8.41 -7.05 -4.30
CA LEU A 98 7.32 -7.41 -5.21
C LEU A 98 6.08 -6.54 -4.98
N ASN A 99 5.75 -6.22 -3.73
CA ASN A 99 4.70 -5.28 -3.41
C ASN A 99 4.98 -3.86 -3.92
N LEU A 100 6.22 -3.36 -3.81
CA LEU A 100 6.59 -2.06 -4.37
C LEU A 100 6.35 -2.01 -5.88
N TYR A 101 6.75 -3.05 -6.63
CA TYR A 101 6.47 -3.12 -8.07
C TYR A 101 4.98 -3.20 -8.40
N LEU A 102 4.22 -4.01 -7.65
CA LEU A 102 2.76 -4.07 -7.82
C LEU A 102 2.12 -2.70 -7.56
N THR A 103 2.60 -1.98 -6.55
CA THR A 103 2.12 -0.64 -6.20
C THR A 103 2.46 0.38 -7.30
N CYS A 104 3.64 0.30 -7.91
CA CYS A 104 3.95 1.09 -9.11
C CYS A 104 3.01 0.74 -10.28
N TYR A 105 2.69 -0.55 -10.47
CA TYR A 105 1.77 -1.00 -11.51
C TYR A 105 0.31 -0.56 -11.24
N GLN A 106 -0.06 -0.32 -9.99
CA GLN A 106 -1.35 0.28 -9.60
C GLN A 106 -1.53 1.72 -10.08
N LEU A 107 -0.47 2.44 -10.50
CA LEU A 107 -0.62 3.75 -11.12
C LEU A 107 -1.50 3.70 -12.40
N LEU A 108 -1.59 2.54 -13.05
CA LEU A 108 -2.48 2.33 -14.19
C LEU A 108 -3.98 2.45 -13.83
N ASP A 109 -4.36 2.36 -12.55
CA ASP A 109 -5.72 2.65 -12.11
C ASP A 109 -6.20 4.01 -12.62
N THR A 110 -5.38 5.05 -12.43
CA THR A 110 -5.73 6.38 -12.91
C THR A 110 -5.89 6.44 -14.43
N VAL A 111 -5.06 5.71 -15.17
CA VAL A 111 -5.12 5.66 -16.63
C VAL A 111 -6.46 5.05 -17.05
N PHE A 112 -6.84 3.90 -16.47
CA PHE A 112 -8.13 3.28 -16.73
C PHE A 112 -9.31 4.16 -16.31
N LEU A 113 -9.24 4.83 -15.16
CA LEU A 113 -10.28 5.75 -14.70
C LEU A 113 -10.44 6.93 -15.66
N VAL A 114 -9.35 7.52 -16.17
CA VAL A 114 -9.43 8.57 -17.20
C VAL A 114 -10.04 8.03 -18.48
N LEU A 115 -9.59 6.86 -18.97
CA LEU A 115 -10.12 6.23 -20.19
C LEU A 115 -11.61 5.89 -20.09
N LEU A 116 -12.08 5.55 -18.89
CA LEU A 116 -13.47 5.25 -18.58
C LEU A 116 -14.30 6.48 -18.18
N GLN A 117 -13.71 7.69 -18.24
CA GLN A 117 -14.31 8.94 -17.80
C GLN A 117 -14.87 8.90 -16.37
N LYS A 118 -14.21 8.17 -15.49
CA LYS A 118 -14.52 8.12 -14.07
C LYS A 118 -13.84 9.28 -13.34
N SER A 119 -14.51 9.81 -12.32
CA SER A 119 -13.95 10.87 -11.49
C SER A 119 -12.76 10.36 -10.68
N ILE A 120 -11.64 11.05 -10.74
CA ILE A 120 -10.45 10.78 -9.94
C ILE A 120 -10.31 11.89 -8.89
N THR A 121 -10.33 11.50 -7.62
CA THR A 121 -10.17 12.43 -6.50
C THR A 121 -8.71 12.87 -6.35
N VAL A 122 -8.49 14.03 -5.73
CA VAL A 122 -7.13 14.51 -5.42
C VAL A 122 -6.40 13.52 -4.50
N PHE A 123 -7.11 12.89 -3.56
CA PHE A 123 -6.51 11.88 -2.69
C PHE A 123 -6.11 10.63 -3.40
N HIS A 124 -6.85 10.17 -4.40
CA HIS A 124 -6.43 8.99 -5.13
C HIS A 124 -5.02 9.21 -5.72
N ILE A 125 -4.77 10.40 -6.28
CA ILE A 125 -3.44 10.81 -6.77
C ILE A 125 -2.44 10.90 -5.61
N TYR A 126 -2.79 11.61 -4.53
CA TYR A 126 -1.94 11.75 -3.35
C TYR A 126 -1.54 10.40 -2.77
N HIS A 127 -2.51 9.54 -2.51
CA HIS A 127 -2.37 8.20 -1.96
C HIS A 127 -1.45 7.36 -2.82
N HIS A 128 -1.68 7.26 -4.14
CA HIS A 128 -0.81 6.45 -5.01
C HIS A 128 0.64 6.94 -5.02
N ILE A 129 0.87 8.25 -4.94
CA ILE A 129 2.23 8.80 -4.83
C ILE A 129 2.84 8.45 -3.46
N THR A 130 2.10 8.69 -2.37
CA THR A 130 2.63 8.51 -1.02
C THR A 130 2.80 7.05 -0.62
N VAL A 131 1.99 6.11 -1.14
CA VAL A 131 2.21 4.67 -0.91
C VAL A 131 3.44 4.14 -1.63
N ILE A 132 3.81 4.69 -2.79
CA ILE A 132 5.07 4.34 -3.46
C ILE A 132 6.25 4.94 -2.69
N LEU A 133 6.13 6.19 -2.24
CA LEU A 133 7.17 6.88 -1.49
C LEU A 133 7.46 6.21 -0.15
N ILE A 134 6.43 5.91 0.64
CA ILE A 134 6.59 5.18 1.91
C ILE A 134 7.19 3.80 1.64
N ALA A 135 6.72 3.08 0.61
CA ALA A 135 7.25 1.77 0.29
C ALA A 135 8.75 1.79 -0.04
N PHE A 136 9.19 2.79 -0.80
CA PHE A 136 10.61 2.99 -1.12
C PHE A 136 11.45 3.27 0.13
N ILE A 137 11.02 4.22 0.97
CA ILE A 137 11.75 4.66 2.16
C ILE A 137 11.81 3.56 3.24
N GLU A 138 10.70 2.88 3.50
CA GLU A 138 10.63 1.83 4.52
C GLU A 138 11.46 0.60 4.14
N LEU A 139 11.49 0.25 2.85
CA LEU A 139 12.36 -0.80 2.32
C LEU A 139 13.84 -0.42 2.40
N GLU A 140 14.20 0.79 1.98
CA GLU A 140 15.58 1.30 2.05
C GLU A 140 16.07 1.39 3.50
N GLY A 141 15.21 1.86 4.41
CA GLY A 141 15.48 1.96 5.84
C GLY A 141 15.38 0.64 6.60
N ARG A 142 15.08 -0.49 5.94
CA ARG A 142 14.86 -1.82 6.53
C ARG A 142 13.92 -1.79 7.75
N VAL A 143 12.86 -0.98 7.67
CA VAL A 143 11.92 -0.80 8.78
C VAL A 143 11.07 -2.06 8.92
N THR A 144 11.18 -2.74 10.06
CA THR A 144 10.60 -4.07 10.26
C THR A 144 9.08 -4.04 10.37
N VAL A 145 8.49 -3.04 11.02
CA VAL A 145 7.02 -2.95 11.15
C VAL A 145 6.29 -2.81 9.80
N TYR A 146 7.00 -2.44 8.74
CA TYR A 146 6.43 -2.21 7.41
C TYR A 146 5.71 -3.43 6.83
N TRP A 147 6.15 -4.66 7.12
CA TRP A 147 5.46 -5.86 6.62
C TRP A 147 4.03 -5.99 7.14
N VAL A 148 3.77 -5.54 8.38
CA VAL A 148 2.42 -5.53 8.97
C VAL A 148 1.53 -4.59 8.18
N ALA A 149 2.04 -3.42 7.79
CA ALA A 149 1.32 -2.46 6.97
C ALA A 149 0.92 -3.06 5.62
N ILE A 150 1.86 -3.71 4.95
CA ILE A 150 1.62 -4.31 3.64
C ILE A 150 0.73 -5.54 3.70
N PHE A 151 0.79 -6.34 4.77
CA PHE A 151 -0.13 -7.45 4.98
C PHE A 151 -1.59 -6.98 5.00
N PHE A 152 -1.91 -5.98 5.85
CA PHE A 152 -3.26 -5.44 5.94
C PHE A 152 -3.70 -4.72 4.66
N ALA A 153 -2.81 -3.92 4.07
CA ALA A 153 -3.11 -3.18 2.85
C ALA A 153 -3.35 -4.12 1.66
N SER A 154 -2.47 -5.11 1.44
CA SER A 154 -2.60 -6.08 0.35
C SER A 154 -3.79 -7.00 0.54
N GLY A 155 -4.08 -7.41 1.78
CA GLY A 155 -5.28 -8.17 2.11
C GLY A 155 -6.56 -7.37 1.77
N PHE A 156 -6.62 -6.10 2.15
CA PHE A 156 -7.75 -5.24 1.81
C PHE A 156 -7.87 -5.00 0.30
N HIS A 157 -6.77 -4.71 -0.39
CA HIS A 157 -6.75 -4.54 -1.84
C HIS A 157 -7.23 -5.80 -2.58
N SER A 158 -6.83 -6.99 -2.12
CA SER A 158 -7.31 -8.24 -2.74
C SER A 158 -8.85 -8.31 -2.79
N ILE A 159 -9.51 -7.84 -1.74
CA ILE A 159 -10.98 -7.80 -1.60
C ILE A 159 -11.57 -6.69 -2.48
N THR A 160 -11.02 -5.46 -2.42
CA THR A 160 -11.60 -4.33 -3.15
C THR A 160 -11.50 -4.49 -4.66
N TYR A 161 -10.36 -4.94 -5.19
CA TYR A 161 -10.21 -5.16 -6.62
C TYR A 161 -11.08 -6.33 -7.10
N PHE A 162 -11.27 -7.36 -6.27
CA PHE A 162 -12.21 -8.44 -6.61
C PHE A 162 -13.65 -7.92 -6.73
N ILE A 163 -14.07 -7.03 -5.83
CA ILE A 163 -15.38 -6.37 -5.90
C ILE A 163 -15.52 -5.54 -7.19
N CYS A 164 -14.47 -4.80 -7.58
CA CYS A 164 -14.44 -4.03 -8.82
C CYS A 164 -14.55 -4.94 -10.06
N PHE A 165 -13.78 -6.04 -10.08
CA PHE A 165 -13.82 -7.06 -11.14
C PHE A 165 -15.23 -7.64 -11.34
N LEU A 166 -15.91 -8.01 -10.25
CA LEU A 166 -17.27 -8.55 -10.30
C LEU A 166 -18.27 -7.55 -10.90
N GLY A 167 -17.95 -6.26 -10.93
CA GLY A 167 -18.78 -5.23 -11.53
C GLY A 167 -20.19 -5.21 -10.96
N ILE A 168 -20.33 -5.40 -9.64
CA ILE A 168 -21.61 -5.59 -8.94
C ILE A 168 -22.54 -4.41 -9.26
N ALA A 169 -23.44 -4.63 -10.21
CA ALA A 169 -24.47 -3.71 -10.65
C ALA A 169 -25.85 -4.33 -10.31
N GLY A 170 -26.65 -3.61 -9.53
CA GLY A 170 -27.93 -4.12 -9.00
C GLY A 170 -27.92 -4.28 -7.48
N SER A 171 -28.60 -5.31 -6.97
CA SER A 171 -28.73 -5.58 -5.53
C SER A 171 -27.39 -5.92 -4.91
N LYS A 172 -26.83 -4.96 -4.17
CA LYS A 172 -25.55 -5.11 -3.48
C LYS A 172 -25.66 -6.18 -2.40
N PRO A 173 -24.75 -7.18 -2.37
CA PRO A 173 -24.66 -8.12 -1.27
C PRO A 173 -24.59 -7.40 0.08
N TRP A 174 -25.32 -7.92 1.07
CA TRP A 174 -25.45 -7.28 2.38
C TRP A 174 -24.10 -7.05 3.08
N TRP A 175 -23.08 -7.87 2.79
CA TRP A 175 -21.76 -7.76 3.40
C TRP A 175 -20.93 -6.58 2.87
N LEU A 176 -21.24 -6.03 1.68
CA LEU A 176 -20.53 -4.87 1.12
C LEU A 176 -20.60 -3.64 2.03
N ARG A 177 -21.62 -3.55 2.90
CA ARG A 177 -21.75 -2.47 3.89
C ARG A 177 -20.61 -2.44 4.91
N TYR A 178 -19.93 -3.57 5.14
CA TYR A 178 -18.84 -3.68 6.12
C TYR A 178 -17.46 -3.36 5.56
N ILE A 179 -17.31 -3.21 4.24
CA ILE A 179 -16.01 -2.94 3.61
C ILE A 179 -15.38 -1.65 4.13
N LYS A 180 -16.20 -0.62 4.37
CA LYS A 180 -15.75 0.64 4.98
C LYS A 180 -15.22 0.43 6.40
N SER A 181 -15.93 -0.37 7.21
CA SER A 181 -15.50 -0.71 8.57
C SER A 181 -14.21 -1.52 8.58
N LEU A 182 -14.07 -2.47 7.65
CA LEU A 182 -12.84 -3.25 7.49
C LEU A 182 -11.66 -2.36 7.10
N ASN A 183 -11.83 -1.44 6.14
CA ASN A 183 -10.78 -0.49 5.76
C ASN A 183 -10.29 0.33 6.96
N LEU A 184 -11.23 0.88 7.74
CA LEU A 184 -10.91 1.67 8.92
C LEU A 184 -10.21 0.84 10.00
N LEU A 185 -10.59 -0.43 10.16
CA LEU A 185 -9.91 -1.34 11.07
C LEU A 185 -8.47 -1.59 10.64
N CYS A 186 -8.23 -1.92 9.36
CA CYS A 186 -6.88 -2.08 8.81
C CYS A 186 -6.05 -0.80 9.04
N GLN A 187 -6.56 0.37 8.65
CA GLN A 187 -5.84 1.64 8.82
C GLN A 187 -5.47 1.92 10.28
N LYS A 188 -6.36 1.63 11.23
CA LYS A 188 -6.09 1.79 12.67
C LYS A 188 -5.01 0.83 13.16
N MET A 189 -5.02 -0.43 12.71
CA MET A 189 -3.99 -1.41 13.07
C MET A 189 -2.63 -0.99 12.53
N ILE A 190 -2.57 -0.52 11.28
CA ILE A 190 -1.34 0.00 10.66
C ILE A 190 -0.79 1.17 11.46
N LEU A 191 -1.62 2.17 11.77
CA LEU A 191 -1.20 3.34 12.55
C LEU A 191 -0.73 2.96 13.95
N MET A 192 -1.42 2.04 14.62
CA MET A 192 -1.03 1.60 15.97
C MET A 192 0.34 0.93 15.97
N CYS A 193 0.57 -0.01 15.06
CA CYS A 193 1.85 -0.71 14.96
C CYS A 193 2.99 0.24 14.55
N SER A 194 2.76 1.11 13.55
CA SER A 194 3.78 2.06 13.13
C SER A 194 4.09 3.07 14.22
N ALA A 195 3.09 3.63 14.90
CA ALA A 195 3.28 4.57 16.01
C ALA A 195 4.07 3.93 17.16
N PHE A 196 3.80 2.66 17.48
CA PHE A 196 4.55 1.92 18.47
C PHE A 196 6.02 1.75 18.08
N ALA A 197 6.30 1.33 16.85
CA ALA A 197 7.67 1.13 16.36
C ALA A 197 8.45 2.45 16.30
N ALA A 198 7.84 3.50 15.74
CA ALA A 198 8.45 4.82 15.64
C ALA A 198 8.71 5.42 17.02
N TYR A 199 7.77 5.29 17.97
CA TYR A 199 7.96 5.78 19.33
C TYR A 199 9.14 5.10 20.03
N ASN A 200 9.21 3.77 19.99
CA ASN A 200 10.32 3.03 20.62
C ASN A 200 11.66 3.36 19.97
N TYR A 201 11.72 3.46 18.62
CA TYR A 201 12.92 3.92 17.91
C TYR A 201 13.37 5.33 18.34
N PHE A 202 12.45 6.30 18.36
CA PHE A 202 12.75 7.68 18.74
C PHE A 202 13.15 7.83 20.20
N ALA A 203 12.43 7.16 21.09
CA ALA A 203 12.72 7.19 22.52
C ALA A 203 14.11 6.59 22.80
N ASP A 204 14.42 5.42 22.25
CA ASP A 204 15.72 4.76 22.43
C ASP A 204 16.88 5.60 21.84
N THR A 205 16.69 6.13 20.63
CA THR A 205 17.76 6.82 19.88
C THR A 205 18.03 8.25 20.35
N HIS A 206 16.99 9.04 20.60
CA HIS A 206 17.11 10.49 20.81
C HIS A 206 16.77 10.94 22.23
N LEU A 207 15.93 10.20 22.95
CA LEU A 207 15.42 10.59 24.26
C LEU A 207 15.36 9.37 25.22
N PRO A 208 16.50 8.72 25.53
CA PRO A 208 16.53 7.45 26.26
C PRO A 208 15.96 7.54 27.69
N GLN A 209 15.73 8.75 28.21
CA GLN A 209 15.01 9.00 29.45
C GLN A 209 13.51 8.70 29.40
N LEU A 210 12.92 8.60 28.20
CA LEU A 210 11.50 8.27 28.03
C LEU A 210 11.27 6.77 28.20
N PRO A 211 10.10 6.33 28.70
CA PRO A 211 9.81 4.91 28.87
C PRO A 211 9.68 4.21 27.51
N HIS A 212 10.56 3.26 27.23
CA HIS A 212 10.55 2.43 26.02
C HIS A 212 10.95 0.99 26.36
N ILE A 213 10.63 0.04 25.48
CA ILE A 213 10.99 -1.37 25.68
C ILE A 213 12.41 -1.64 25.18
N GLY A 214 12.78 -0.98 24.08
CA GLY A 214 14.10 -1.04 23.44
C GLY A 214 14.02 -0.34 22.09
N SER A 215 15.08 -0.44 21.30
CA SER A 215 15.09 0.08 19.93
C SER A 215 14.22 -0.75 18.97
N CYS A 216 13.85 -0.14 17.84
CA CYS A 216 13.20 -0.80 16.71
C CYS A 216 14.00 -0.58 15.43
N ALA A 217 14.08 -1.59 14.56
CA ALA A 217 14.81 -1.49 13.30
C ALA A 217 14.21 -0.41 12.39
N GLY A 218 15.06 0.48 11.90
CA GLY A 218 14.66 1.57 11.03
C GLY A 218 15.65 2.72 10.96
N THR A 219 15.20 3.82 10.35
CA THR A 219 15.93 5.08 10.26
C THR A 219 15.04 6.24 10.68
N ASP A 220 15.63 7.38 11.06
CA ASP A 220 14.89 8.63 11.34
C ASP A 220 13.92 8.99 10.20
N THR A 221 14.40 8.88 8.95
CA THR A 221 13.59 9.17 7.77
C THR A 221 12.40 8.21 7.66
N GLY A 222 12.62 6.90 7.86
CA GLY A 222 11.55 5.91 7.85
C GLY A 222 10.50 6.19 8.93
N ALA A 223 10.94 6.40 10.17
CA ALA A 223 10.04 6.66 11.28
C ALA A 223 9.21 7.94 11.09
N ILE A 224 9.82 9.04 10.63
CA ILE A 224 9.12 10.32 10.41
C ILE A 224 8.16 10.22 9.23
N VAL A 225 8.63 9.71 8.09
CA VAL A 225 7.82 9.65 6.85
C VAL A 225 6.69 8.64 7.01
N GLY A 226 6.97 7.47 7.58
CA GLY A 226 5.99 6.43 7.83
C GLY A 226 4.83 6.91 8.69
N ILE A 227 5.13 7.55 9.82
CA ILE A 227 4.11 8.14 10.69
C ILE A 227 3.42 9.31 10.03
N GLY A 228 4.15 10.25 9.44
CA GLY A 228 3.58 11.45 8.82
C GLY A 228 2.55 11.11 7.75
N ILE A 229 2.86 10.15 6.86
CA ILE A 229 1.95 9.68 5.81
C ILE A 229 0.79 8.88 6.41
N THR A 230 1.04 7.95 7.34
CA THR A 230 -0.04 7.14 7.91
C THR A 230 -1.05 7.99 8.70
N VAL A 231 -0.55 9.01 9.40
CA VAL A 231 -1.35 9.99 10.13
C VAL A 231 -2.15 10.86 9.18
N SER A 232 -1.56 11.32 8.07
CA SER A 232 -2.30 12.13 7.09
C SER A 232 -3.54 11.40 6.57
N TYR A 233 -3.47 10.08 6.35
CA TYR A 233 -4.62 9.29 5.91
C TYR A 233 -5.79 9.26 6.91
N VAL A 234 -5.53 9.48 8.20
CA VAL A 234 -6.59 9.56 9.23
C VAL A 234 -7.21 10.96 9.27
N PHE A 235 -6.40 12.01 9.09
CA PHE A 235 -6.85 13.40 9.16
C PHE A 235 -7.50 13.93 7.89
N PHE A 236 -7.38 13.20 6.77
CA PHE A 236 -8.14 13.47 5.55
C PHE A 236 -9.29 12.46 5.37
N PRO A 237 -10.39 12.56 6.13
CA PRO A 237 -11.50 11.59 6.11
C PRO A 237 -12.45 11.69 4.91
N ASP A 238 -12.30 12.67 4.01
CA ASP A 238 -13.16 12.84 2.82
C ASP A 238 -13.00 11.72 1.76
N PHE A 239 -12.24 10.67 2.07
CA PHE A 239 -11.70 9.71 1.10
C PHE A 239 -12.11 8.25 1.33
N MET A 240 -13.41 8.01 1.48
CA MET A 240 -13.95 6.69 1.10
C MET A 240 -14.06 6.64 -0.43
N PRO A 241 -13.48 5.63 -1.13
CA PRO A 241 -13.68 5.47 -2.59
C PRO A 241 -15.16 5.22 -2.94
N PHE A 242 -15.99 4.92 -1.94
CA PHE A 242 -17.44 4.92 -2.05
C PHE A 242 -18.04 6.30 -1.76
N GLY A 243 -17.58 7.31 -2.50
CA GLY A 243 -18.35 8.52 -2.74
C GLY A 243 -19.59 8.12 -3.54
N ARG A 244 -20.76 8.17 -2.89
CA ARG A 244 -22.09 7.83 -3.42
C ARG A 244 -22.12 6.55 -4.26
N LEU A 245 -22.39 5.44 -3.59
CA LEU A 245 -23.30 4.48 -4.21
C LEU A 245 -24.51 5.28 -4.73
N PRO A 246 -24.87 5.22 -6.03
CA PRO A 246 -26.11 5.83 -6.48
C PRO A 246 -27.23 5.21 -5.64
N GLY A 247 -27.97 6.09 -4.97
CA GLY A 247 -29.29 5.76 -4.44
C GLY A 247 -30.25 5.49 -5.58
#